data_AF-A0A2V1BAZ7-F1
#
_entry.id   AF-A0A2V1BAZ7-F1
#
_cell.length_a   1.000
_cell.length_b   1.000
_cell.length_c   1.000
_cell.angle_alpha   90.00
_cell.angle_beta   90.00
_cell.angle_gamma   90.00
#
_symmetry.space_group_name_H-M   'P 1'
#
loop_
_entity.id
_entity.type
_entity.pdbx_description
1 polymer ?
#
loop_
_entity_poly.entity_id
_entity_poly.type
_entity_poly.pdbx_seq_one_letter_code
_entity_poly.pdbx_strand_id
1 'polypeptide(L)'
;MAAHNNSYSLPSQPLPLSPISMVDVFFPGLTNIPAALQQLQAGPNSYGRVLCICGLAVFFGRYTKDFFRALVATHFTSRVYVSHTNEAHDMLVAWLSSQPFSHKARSLLASVDARRRGSADDHSDENQKKPLQYSPWNGSFSFWYKNRLLTFSSIQKEGRVFREEEISVSCIGRSPDVLRELFSECRAEYLKLVKNKTSVFEHRDRSWKKTRAINKRPLDTVILDEQKKKALVEDIKAYLDPETQGWYSRRGIPYRKGYLLYGPPGTGKSSLSLSIAGACDLDIYILNLSSEDDSSLGKLFTELPKHCVVLVEDIDAVDATQSRQHGTVKTGQDETGSSTMGKSQRRVSLSALLNVLDGVGSQEGRVLIMTTNHAERLDAALIRPGRVDMKLELGCTNQDINARLFCAMFMHDDTLPDGSQRADEDTLRKLMTEFASKIPKQEFSAAEVQSFLMQYKRSPHMAVENAQEWVVSTREAKRQMRRADSWVLPEGGGILD
;
A
#
# COMPACT_ATOMS: atom_id res chain seq x y z
N MET A 1 -106.30 -2.20 -14.78
CA MET A 1 -106.12 -3.52 -15.42
C MET A 1 -104.86 -4.14 -14.82
N ALA A 2 -105.00 -4.85 -13.69
CA ALA A 2 -105.06 -6.32 -13.63
C ALA A 2 -103.79 -6.95 -14.24
N ALA A 3 -102.74 -7.19 -13.44
CA ALA A 3 -102.49 -8.41 -12.66
C ALA A 3 -101.72 -9.47 -13.45
N HIS A 4 -100.46 -9.74 -13.08
CA HIS A 4 -100.07 -11.02 -12.49
C HIS A 4 -98.60 -11.05 -12.06
N ASN A 5 -98.40 -11.32 -10.76
CA ASN A 5 -97.19 -11.87 -10.18
C ASN A 5 -96.83 -13.21 -10.84
N ASN A 6 -95.54 -13.46 -11.07
CA ASN A 6 -94.97 -14.77 -10.77
C ASN A 6 -93.48 -14.67 -10.44
N SER A 7 -93.22 -14.80 -9.14
CA SER A 7 -91.94 -15.08 -8.51
C SER A 7 -91.49 -16.50 -8.82
N TYR A 8 -90.35 -16.66 -9.48
CA TYR A 8 -89.59 -17.92 -9.47
C TYR A 8 -88.20 -17.67 -8.89
N SER A 9 -88.04 -18.12 -7.66
CA SER A 9 -86.80 -18.31 -6.93
C SER A 9 -85.96 -19.42 -7.56
N LEU A 10 -84.71 -19.12 -7.93
CA LEU A 10 -83.67 -20.10 -8.24
C LEU A 10 -82.78 -20.31 -7.00
N PRO A 11 -82.39 -21.56 -6.67
CA PRO A 11 -81.72 -21.87 -5.41
C PRO A 11 -80.24 -21.48 -5.43
N SER A 12 -79.80 -20.75 -4.40
CA SER A 12 -78.40 -20.54 -4.06
C SER A 12 -77.77 -21.86 -3.60
N GLN A 13 -77.06 -22.54 -4.50
CA GLN A 13 -76.16 -23.62 -4.11
C GLN A 13 -74.92 -23.03 -3.41
N PRO A 14 -74.52 -23.55 -2.24
CA PRO A 14 -73.25 -23.17 -1.63
C PRO A 14 -72.09 -23.71 -2.49
N LEU A 15 -71.14 -22.83 -2.81
CA LEU A 15 -69.85 -23.19 -3.40
C LEU A 15 -69.19 -24.29 -2.54
N PRO A 16 -68.74 -25.43 -3.10
CA PRO A 16 -67.94 -26.36 -2.34
C PRO A 16 -66.59 -25.69 -2.05
N LEU A 17 -66.30 -25.44 -0.78
CA LEU A 17 -64.94 -25.15 -0.32
C LEU A 17 -64.08 -26.36 -0.69
N SER A 18 -63.26 -26.20 -1.73
CA SER A 18 -62.18 -27.14 -2.02
C SER A 18 -61.26 -27.19 -0.79
N PRO A 19 -60.86 -28.39 -0.31
CA PRO A 19 -59.89 -28.46 0.77
C PRO A 19 -58.60 -27.79 0.28
N ILE A 20 -58.15 -26.77 0.99
CA ILE A 20 -56.84 -26.14 0.75
C ILE A 20 -55.80 -27.25 0.90
N SER A 21 -55.19 -27.65 -0.21
CA SER A 21 -54.16 -28.66 -0.22
C SER A 21 -52.97 -28.14 0.58
N MET A 22 -52.38 -28.94 1.48
CA MET A 22 -51.17 -28.55 2.23
C MET A 22 -50.02 -28.07 1.34
N VAL A 23 -50.04 -28.45 0.05
CA VAL A 23 -49.09 -28.01 -0.96
C VAL A 23 -49.15 -26.50 -1.23
N ASP A 24 -50.34 -25.87 -1.12
CA ASP A 24 -50.50 -24.41 -1.33
C ASP A 24 -49.89 -23.57 -0.19
N VAL A 25 -49.72 -24.16 1.00
CA VAL A 25 -49.09 -23.47 2.14
C VAL A 25 -47.58 -23.35 1.92
N PHE A 26 -46.95 -24.31 1.25
CA PHE A 26 -45.50 -24.35 1.03
C PHE A 26 -45.10 -23.88 -0.37
N PHE A 27 -45.99 -23.95 -1.37
CA PHE A 27 -45.67 -23.61 -2.77
C PHE A 27 -46.88 -22.96 -3.49
N PRO A 28 -47.05 -21.63 -3.39
CA PRO A 28 -48.14 -20.92 -4.06
C PRO A 28 -48.00 -21.00 -5.59
N GLY A 29 -49.05 -21.46 -6.29
CA GLY A 29 -49.10 -21.53 -7.76
C GLY A 29 -49.03 -22.94 -8.38
N LEU A 30 -48.97 -24.00 -7.57
CA LEU A 30 -48.98 -25.40 -8.04
C LEU A 30 -50.40 -25.99 -8.21
N THR A 31 -51.47 -25.20 -8.02
CA THR A 31 -52.88 -25.65 -8.04
C THR A 31 -53.33 -26.32 -9.33
N ASN A 32 -52.70 -25.99 -10.47
CA ASN A 32 -53.03 -26.56 -11.79
C ASN A 32 -52.28 -27.87 -12.10
N ILE A 33 -51.29 -28.23 -11.28
CA ILE A 33 -50.45 -29.43 -11.52
C ILE A 33 -51.22 -30.73 -11.29
N PRO A 34 -52.07 -30.89 -10.24
CA PRO A 34 -52.87 -32.10 -10.05
C PRO A 34 -53.82 -32.36 -11.23
N ALA A 35 -54.47 -31.33 -11.77
CA ALA A 35 -55.36 -31.45 -12.92
C ALA A 35 -54.62 -31.81 -14.22
N ALA A 36 -53.42 -31.24 -14.43
CA ALA A 36 -52.55 -31.61 -15.54
C ALA A 36 -51.97 -33.03 -15.42
N LEU A 37 -51.65 -33.48 -14.19
CA LEU A 37 -51.22 -34.86 -13.91
C LEU A 37 -52.34 -35.87 -14.22
N GLN A 38 -53.59 -35.50 -13.95
CA GLN A 38 -54.77 -36.33 -14.17
C GLN A 38 -55.09 -36.50 -15.68
N GLN A 39 -54.88 -35.47 -16.50
CA GLN A 39 -54.95 -35.57 -17.96
C GLN A 39 -53.80 -36.43 -18.55
N LEU A 40 -52.62 -36.40 -17.93
CA LEU A 40 -51.48 -37.25 -18.29
C LEU A 40 -51.71 -38.74 -17.98
N GLN A 41 -52.59 -39.06 -17.02
CA GLN A 41 -53.02 -40.43 -16.72
C GLN A 41 -54.11 -40.96 -17.68
N ALA A 42 -54.64 -40.14 -18.60
CA ALA A 42 -55.75 -40.51 -19.48
C ALA A 42 -55.37 -40.79 -20.96
N GLY A 43 -54.13 -40.53 -21.41
CA GLY A 43 -53.72 -40.71 -22.82
C GLY A 43 -53.28 -42.14 -23.22
N PRO A 44 -53.37 -42.57 -24.50
CA PRO A 44 -53.40 -44.00 -24.88
C PRO A 44 -52.05 -44.74 -24.90
N ASN A 45 -50.91 -44.08 -24.71
CA ASN A 45 -49.59 -44.72 -24.88
C ASN A 45 -48.75 -44.65 -23.59
N SER A 46 -48.44 -45.83 -23.03
CA SER A 46 -47.63 -46.02 -21.81
C SER A 46 -46.26 -45.32 -21.89
N TYR A 47 -45.61 -45.37 -23.06
CA TYR A 47 -44.31 -44.75 -23.31
C TYR A 47 -44.33 -43.21 -23.23
N GLY A 48 -45.41 -42.56 -23.67
CA GLY A 48 -45.54 -41.09 -23.61
C GLY A 48 -45.69 -40.58 -22.18
N ARG A 49 -46.35 -41.36 -21.30
CA ARG A 49 -46.49 -41.05 -19.87
C ARG A 49 -45.14 -41.14 -19.16
N VAL A 50 -44.37 -42.19 -19.43
CA VAL A 50 -43.01 -42.37 -18.87
C VAL A 50 -42.11 -41.21 -19.31
N LEU A 51 -42.14 -40.82 -20.58
CA LEU A 51 -41.34 -39.69 -21.08
C LEU A 51 -41.72 -38.35 -20.42
N CYS A 52 -43.02 -38.07 -20.23
CA CYS A 52 -43.46 -36.85 -19.56
C CYS A 52 -43.10 -36.83 -18.08
N ILE A 53 -43.24 -37.95 -17.37
CA ILE A 53 -42.84 -38.08 -15.96
C ILE A 53 -41.32 -37.92 -15.84
N CYS A 54 -40.53 -38.55 -16.71
CA CYS A 54 -39.07 -38.36 -16.75
C CYS A 54 -38.69 -36.91 -17.07
N GLY A 55 -39.40 -36.26 -18.00
CA GLY A 55 -39.19 -34.85 -18.34
C GLY A 55 -39.47 -33.91 -17.16
N LEU A 56 -40.58 -34.12 -16.46
CA LEU A 56 -40.92 -33.37 -15.24
C LEU A 56 -39.93 -33.66 -14.11
N ALA A 57 -39.52 -34.91 -13.91
CA ALA A 57 -38.52 -35.27 -12.90
C ALA A 57 -37.14 -34.62 -13.19
N VAL A 58 -36.73 -34.52 -14.45
CA VAL A 58 -35.49 -33.80 -14.83
C VAL A 58 -35.65 -32.30 -14.63
N PHE A 59 -36.81 -31.73 -14.99
CA PHE A 59 -37.10 -30.30 -14.83
C PHE A 59 -37.15 -29.89 -13.36
N PHE A 60 -37.99 -30.56 -12.56
CA PHE A 60 -38.07 -30.34 -11.11
C PHE A 60 -36.82 -30.79 -10.38
N GLY A 61 -36.11 -31.81 -10.84
CA GLY A 61 -34.84 -32.25 -10.26
C GLY A 61 -33.75 -31.18 -10.34
N ARG A 62 -33.70 -30.42 -11.44
CA ARG A 62 -32.81 -29.25 -11.55
C ARG A 62 -33.23 -28.12 -10.62
N TYR A 63 -34.52 -27.78 -10.63
CA TYR A 63 -35.05 -26.70 -9.79
C TYR A 63 -34.90 -26.98 -8.29
N THR A 64 -35.23 -28.19 -7.85
CA THR A 64 -35.10 -28.62 -6.45
C THR A 64 -33.64 -28.68 -6.01
N LYS A 65 -32.72 -29.09 -6.88
CA LYS A 65 -31.28 -29.05 -6.61
C LYS A 65 -30.79 -27.62 -6.41
N ASP A 66 -31.17 -26.70 -7.29
CA ASP A 66 -30.74 -25.30 -7.20
C ASP A 66 -31.37 -24.60 -5.99
N PHE A 67 -32.65 -24.88 -5.72
CA PHE A 67 -33.36 -24.41 -4.54
C PHE A 67 -32.72 -24.92 -3.24
N PHE A 68 -32.44 -26.23 -3.15
CA PHE A 68 -31.80 -26.82 -1.97
C PHE A 68 -30.38 -26.28 -1.78
N ARG A 69 -29.61 -26.10 -2.86
CA ARG A 69 -28.29 -25.48 -2.82
C ARG A 69 -28.37 -24.04 -2.33
N ALA A 70 -29.34 -23.26 -2.79
CA ALA A 70 -29.58 -21.89 -2.33
C ALA A 70 -30.00 -21.85 -0.86
N LEU A 71 -30.84 -22.78 -0.42
CA LEU A 71 -31.31 -22.89 0.96
C LEU A 71 -30.16 -23.25 1.92
N VAL A 72 -29.31 -24.22 1.56
CA VAL A 72 -28.11 -24.57 2.32
C VAL A 72 -27.09 -23.43 2.34
N ALA A 73 -26.86 -22.78 1.19
CA ALA A 73 -25.93 -21.65 1.08
C ALA A 73 -26.39 -20.41 1.88
N THR A 74 -27.70 -20.21 2.01
CA THR A 74 -28.27 -19.03 2.69
C THR A 74 -28.46 -19.28 4.19
N HIS A 75 -28.92 -20.46 4.60
CA HIS A 75 -29.34 -20.71 5.99
C HIS A 75 -28.41 -21.64 6.79
N PHE A 76 -27.55 -22.41 6.12
CA PHE A 76 -26.70 -23.43 6.75
C PHE A 76 -25.21 -23.24 6.47
N THR A 77 -24.83 -22.09 5.92
CA THR A 77 -23.44 -21.79 5.55
C THR A 77 -23.04 -20.44 6.14
N SER A 78 -21.93 -20.42 6.85
CA SER A 78 -21.27 -19.17 7.27
C SER A 78 -20.27 -18.78 6.18
N ARG A 79 -20.17 -17.49 5.83
CA ARG A 79 -19.26 -16.98 4.79
C ARG A 79 -18.59 -15.69 5.22
N VAL A 80 -17.30 -15.58 4.94
CA VAL A 80 -16.51 -14.34 5.09
C VAL A 80 -16.14 -13.86 3.69
N TYR A 81 -16.38 -12.58 3.43
CA TYR A 81 -16.05 -11.90 2.19
C TYR A 81 -14.77 -11.08 2.40
N VAL A 82 -13.85 -11.16 1.44
CA VAL A 82 -12.57 -10.46 1.46
C VAL A 82 -12.45 -9.64 0.19
N SER A 83 -12.38 -8.32 0.35
CA SER A 83 -12.16 -7.41 -0.77
C SER A 83 -10.70 -7.44 -1.22
N HIS A 84 -10.46 -7.41 -2.53
CA HIS A 84 -9.12 -7.37 -3.13
C HIS A 84 -8.28 -6.16 -2.70
N THR A 85 -8.90 -5.05 -2.29
CA THR A 85 -8.18 -3.84 -1.84
C THR A 85 -7.66 -3.93 -0.41
N ASN A 86 -8.01 -4.99 0.33
CA ASN A 86 -7.68 -5.16 1.73
C ASN A 86 -6.44 -6.06 1.91
N GLU A 87 -5.57 -5.74 2.88
CA GLU A 87 -4.43 -6.59 3.25
C GLU A 87 -4.86 -8.01 3.66
N ALA A 88 -6.08 -8.18 4.17
CA ALA A 88 -6.66 -9.50 4.44
C ALA A 88 -6.71 -10.42 3.20
N HIS A 89 -6.81 -9.84 1.99
CA HIS A 89 -6.68 -10.59 0.73
C HIS A 89 -5.28 -11.16 0.59
N ASP A 90 -4.26 -10.34 0.80
CA ASP A 90 -2.86 -10.75 0.71
C ASP A 90 -2.49 -11.82 1.74
N MET A 91 -3.03 -11.71 2.96
CA MET A 91 -2.86 -12.71 4.02
C MET A 91 -3.47 -14.05 3.62
N LEU A 92 -4.70 -14.04 3.12
CA LEU A 92 -5.41 -15.24 2.71
C LEU A 92 -4.73 -15.91 1.50
N VAL A 93 -4.38 -15.15 0.47
CA VAL A 93 -3.73 -15.68 -0.74
C VAL A 93 -2.34 -16.25 -0.40
N ALA A 94 -1.57 -15.59 0.47
CA ALA A 94 -0.28 -16.10 0.92
C ALA A 94 -0.42 -17.45 1.64
N TRP A 95 -1.37 -17.56 2.58
CA TRP A 95 -1.65 -18.80 3.30
C TRP A 95 -2.16 -19.89 2.36
N LEU A 96 -3.12 -19.59 1.48
CA LEU A 96 -3.65 -20.56 0.52
C LEU A 96 -2.56 -21.11 -0.39
N SER A 97 -1.66 -20.26 -0.85
CA SER A 97 -0.57 -20.65 -1.74
C SER A 97 0.50 -21.51 -1.04
N SER A 98 0.64 -21.43 0.29
CA SER A 98 1.54 -22.30 1.05
C SER A 98 0.93 -23.68 1.34
N GLN A 99 -0.39 -23.86 1.14
CA GLN A 99 -1.04 -25.13 1.45
C GLN A 99 -0.78 -26.21 0.40
N PRO A 100 -0.64 -27.50 0.82
CA PRO A 100 -0.42 -28.62 -0.10
C PRO A 100 -1.51 -28.82 -1.16
N PHE A 101 -2.76 -28.42 -0.84
CA PHE A 101 -3.87 -28.56 -1.77
C PHE A 101 -3.83 -27.52 -2.91
N SER A 102 -3.11 -26.41 -2.74
CA SER A 102 -2.99 -25.38 -3.78
C SER A 102 -2.36 -25.94 -5.05
N HIS A 103 -1.34 -26.79 -4.90
CA HIS A 103 -0.70 -27.49 -6.02
C HIS A 103 -1.62 -28.45 -6.77
N LYS A 104 -2.77 -28.84 -6.18
CA LYS A 104 -3.77 -29.73 -6.78
C LYS A 104 -4.97 -28.97 -7.37
N ALA A 105 -5.01 -27.65 -7.23
CA ALA A 105 -6.09 -26.85 -7.80
C ALA A 105 -6.04 -26.89 -9.34
N ARG A 106 -7.21 -27.00 -9.97
CA ARG A 106 -7.35 -27.16 -11.43
C ARG A 106 -7.18 -25.85 -12.20
N SER A 107 -7.29 -24.73 -11.52
CA SER A 107 -7.17 -23.39 -12.08
C SER A 107 -6.30 -22.56 -11.14
N LEU A 108 -5.22 -21.98 -11.68
CA LEU A 108 -4.18 -21.30 -10.92
C LEU A 108 -3.87 -19.94 -11.57
N LEU A 109 -3.75 -18.91 -10.75
CA LEU A 109 -3.21 -17.61 -11.13
C LEU A 109 -1.71 -17.65 -10.87
N ALA A 110 -0.93 -17.53 -11.94
CA ALA A 110 0.49 -17.28 -11.85
C ALA A 110 0.70 -15.80 -11.49
N SER A 111 1.21 -15.57 -10.29
CA SER A 111 1.64 -14.26 -9.82
C SER A 111 3.15 -14.24 -9.66
N VAL A 112 3.75 -13.09 -9.88
CA VAL A 112 5.16 -12.91 -9.64
C VAL A 112 5.32 -12.43 -8.21
N ASP A 113 6.00 -13.22 -7.37
CA ASP A 113 6.16 -12.87 -5.97
C ASP A 113 7.18 -11.73 -5.84
N ALA A 114 6.68 -10.50 -5.83
CA ALA A 114 7.48 -9.31 -5.53
C ALA A 114 7.87 -9.22 -4.03
N ARG A 115 7.29 -10.07 -3.17
CA ARG A 115 7.46 -10.07 -1.69
C ARG A 115 8.69 -10.87 -1.25
N ARG A 116 9.17 -11.80 -2.09
CA ARG A 116 10.48 -12.48 -2.01
C ARG A 116 11.55 -11.78 -2.86
N ARG A 117 11.72 -10.46 -2.71
CA ARG A 117 13.05 -9.90 -3.00
C ARG A 117 14.00 -10.45 -1.95
N GLY A 118 14.97 -11.23 -2.42
CA GLY A 118 15.90 -11.99 -1.60
C GLY A 118 16.53 -11.16 -0.50
N SER A 119 16.70 -11.81 0.65
CA SER A 119 17.75 -11.47 1.59
C SER A 119 19.09 -11.57 0.86
N ALA A 120 20.01 -10.64 1.09
CA ALA A 120 21.40 -10.81 0.66
C ALA A 120 22.12 -11.97 1.40
N ASP A 121 21.46 -12.57 2.40
CA ASP A 121 22.00 -13.68 3.22
C ASP A 121 21.52 -15.08 2.81
N ASP A 122 20.64 -15.21 1.81
CA ASP A 122 20.25 -16.55 1.33
C ASP A 122 21.13 -16.90 0.13
N HIS A 123 22.24 -17.61 0.38
CA HIS A 123 23.21 -18.10 -0.61
C HIS A 123 22.62 -19.09 -1.66
N SER A 124 21.29 -19.20 -1.77
CA SER A 124 20.64 -19.95 -2.83
C SER A 124 20.42 -19.05 -4.07
N ASP A 125 21.27 -19.23 -5.08
CA ASP A 125 21.06 -18.81 -6.48
C ASP A 125 20.38 -17.45 -6.69
N GLU A 126 21.12 -16.35 -6.46
CA GLU A 126 20.74 -14.97 -6.84
C GLU A 126 20.42 -14.79 -8.34
N ASN A 127 20.61 -15.81 -9.18
CA ASN A 127 20.31 -15.80 -10.60
C ASN A 127 18.93 -16.37 -10.98
N GLN A 128 18.14 -16.90 -10.02
CA GLN A 128 16.78 -17.32 -10.30
C GLN A 128 15.83 -16.11 -10.34
N LYS A 129 15.46 -15.72 -11.57
CA LYS A 129 14.47 -14.67 -11.85
C LYS A 129 13.19 -14.90 -11.04
N LYS A 130 12.62 -13.80 -10.53
CA LYS A 130 11.37 -13.65 -9.77
C LYS A 130 10.53 -14.94 -9.67
N PRO A 131 10.51 -15.64 -8.52
CA PRO A 131 9.80 -16.91 -8.40
C PRO A 131 8.31 -16.72 -8.68
N LEU A 132 7.76 -17.66 -9.46
CA LEU A 132 6.32 -17.71 -9.73
C LEU A 132 5.62 -18.29 -8.50
N GLN A 133 4.63 -17.56 -8.00
CA GLN A 133 3.71 -18.03 -6.99
C GLN A 133 2.38 -18.34 -7.65
N TYR A 134 1.88 -19.57 -7.42
CA TYR A 134 0.60 -20.02 -7.92
C TYR A 134 -0.43 -19.94 -6.80
N SER A 135 -1.51 -19.23 -7.07
CA SER A 135 -2.68 -19.17 -6.19
C SER A 135 -3.90 -19.73 -6.90
N PRO A 136 -4.86 -20.37 -6.21
CA PRO A 136 -6.08 -20.84 -6.86
C PRO A 136 -6.85 -19.68 -7.51
N TRP A 137 -7.29 -19.85 -8.76
CA TRP A 137 -7.92 -18.79 -9.54
C TRP A 137 -9.25 -19.19 -10.14
N ASN A 138 -10.17 -18.23 -10.24
CA ASN A 138 -11.42 -18.32 -11.01
C ASN A 138 -12.17 -19.64 -10.82
N GLY A 139 -12.96 -19.70 -9.74
CA GLY A 139 -13.76 -20.86 -9.40
C GLY A 139 -13.94 -21.04 -7.91
N SER A 140 -14.53 -22.18 -7.55
CA SER A 140 -14.66 -22.61 -6.16
C SER A 140 -14.04 -23.97 -5.96
N PHE A 141 -13.34 -24.16 -4.85
CA PHE A 141 -12.82 -25.46 -4.45
C PHE A 141 -13.04 -25.65 -2.95
N SER A 142 -13.13 -26.91 -2.53
CA SER A 142 -13.31 -27.25 -1.13
C SER A 142 -12.07 -27.92 -0.57
N PHE A 143 -11.73 -27.60 0.67
CA PHE A 143 -10.57 -28.13 1.39
C PHE A 143 -10.94 -28.40 2.84
N TRP A 144 -10.20 -29.31 3.48
CA TRP A 144 -10.39 -29.62 4.88
C TRP A 144 -9.51 -28.71 5.76
N TYR A 145 -10.10 -28.10 6.78
CA TYR A 145 -9.40 -27.33 7.81
C TYR A 145 -9.94 -27.74 9.18
N LYS A 146 -9.09 -28.23 10.08
CA LYS A 146 -9.46 -28.71 11.43
C LYS A 146 -10.70 -29.61 11.43
N ASN A 147 -10.71 -30.64 10.58
CA ASN A 147 -11.80 -31.61 10.38
C ASN A 147 -13.14 -31.00 9.91
N ARG A 148 -13.12 -29.80 9.31
CA ARG A 148 -14.29 -29.17 8.70
C ARG A 148 -14.04 -28.89 7.23
N LEU A 149 -15.08 -29.06 6.41
CA LEU A 149 -15.03 -28.79 4.99
C LEU A 149 -15.32 -27.30 4.76
N LEU A 150 -14.30 -26.58 4.26
CA LEU A 150 -14.40 -25.19 3.86
C LEU A 150 -14.41 -25.10 2.34
N THR A 151 -15.11 -24.11 1.81
CA THR A 151 -15.19 -23.82 0.39
C THR A 151 -14.67 -22.41 0.15
N PHE A 152 -13.56 -22.31 -0.59
CA PHE A 152 -13.06 -21.07 -1.16
C PHE A 152 -13.78 -20.81 -2.49
N SER A 153 -14.11 -19.55 -2.75
CA SER A 153 -14.66 -19.09 -4.02
C SER A 153 -14.04 -17.74 -4.39
N SER A 154 -13.41 -17.67 -5.56
CA SER A 154 -13.02 -16.41 -6.21
C SER A 154 -13.99 -16.14 -7.36
N ILE A 155 -14.65 -14.99 -7.33
CA ILE A 155 -15.58 -14.54 -8.36
C ILE A 155 -15.07 -13.20 -8.88
N GLN A 156 -14.93 -13.10 -10.19
CA GLN A 156 -14.63 -11.84 -10.85
C GLN A 156 -15.95 -11.08 -11.12
N LYS A 157 -16.08 -9.88 -10.57
CA LYS A 157 -17.17 -8.97 -10.90
C LYS A 157 -16.71 -7.97 -11.96
N GLU A 158 -17.42 -7.94 -13.08
CA GLU A 158 -17.25 -6.90 -14.09
C GLU A 158 -17.90 -5.60 -13.60
N GLY A 159 -17.08 -4.68 -13.06
CA GLY A 159 -17.49 -3.32 -12.75
C GLY A 159 -17.44 -2.42 -13.99
N ARG A 160 -18.16 -1.28 -13.95
CA ARG A 160 -18.22 -0.30 -15.06
C ARG A 160 -16.88 0.38 -15.37
N VAL A 161 -15.89 0.33 -14.45
CA VAL A 161 -14.61 1.03 -14.56
C VAL A 161 -13.42 0.13 -14.24
N PHE A 162 -13.54 -0.80 -13.29
CA PHE A 162 -12.49 -1.75 -12.93
C PHE A 162 -13.05 -3.16 -12.73
N ARG A 163 -12.21 -4.16 -13.01
CA ARG A 163 -12.46 -5.56 -12.66
C ARG A 163 -12.16 -5.73 -11.18
N GLU A 164 -13.17 -6.09 -10.40
CA GLU A 164 -13.00 -6.38 -8.97
C GLU A 164 -13.07 -7.89 -8.76
N GLU A 165 -12.03 -8.43 -8.14
CA GLU A 165 -12.06 -9.80 -7.65
C GLU A 165 -12.64 -9.80 -6.23
N GLU A 166 -13.67 -10.61 -6.01
CA GLU A 166 -14.22 -10.86 -4.70
C GLU A 166 -13.92 -12.30 -4.30
N ILE A 167 -13.14 -12.43 -3.22
CA ILE A 167 -12.82 -13.73 -2.64
C ILE A 167 -13.73 -13.96 -1.46
N SER A 168 -14.25 -15.18 -1.33
CA SER A 168 -14.99 -15.60 -0.15
C SER A 168 -14.57 -16.98 0.32
N VAL A 169 -14.56 -17.17 1.64
CA VAL A 169 -14.39 -18.47 2.28
C VAL A 169 -15.65 -18.79 3.05
N SER A 170 -16.18 -19.99 2.84
CA SER A 170 -17.41 -20.46 3.46
C SER A 170 -17.22 -21.79 4.16
N CYS A 171 -17.99 -22.02 5.22
CA CYS A 171 -17.99 -23.27 5.99
C CYS A 171 -19.43 -23.73 6.15
N ILE A 172 -19.65 -25.04 6.02
CA ILE A 172 -20.95 -25.66 6.36
C ILE A 172 -21.12 -25.57 7.89
N GLY A 173 -22.23 -24.98 8.33
CA GLY A 173 -22.54 -24.76 9.73
C GLY A 173 -22.96 -23.31 10.04
N ARG A 174 -23.56 -23.13 11.23
CA ARG A 174 -24.11 -21.84 11.69
C ARG A 174 -23.10 -20.97 12.45
N SER A 175 -21.93 -21.52 12.83
CA SER A 175 -20.89 -20.76 13.53
C SER A 175 -19.79 -20.31 12.55
N PRO A 176 -19.45 -19.01 12.53
CA PRO A 176 -18.32 -18.48 11.77
C PRO A 176 -16.98 -18.59 12.53
N ASP A 177 -16.93 -19.20 13.71
CA ASP A 177 -15.74 -19.20 14.57
C ASP A 177 -14.53 -19.87 13.90
N VAL A 178 -14.79 -20.94 13.16
CA VAL A 178 -13.77 -21.67 12.38
C VAL A 178 -13.17 -20.78 11.29
N LEU A 179 -13.99 -19.91 10.67
CA LEU A 179 -13.51 -18.96 9.68
C LEU A 179 -12.65 -17.88 10.34
N ARG A 180 -13.06 -17.36 11.51
CA ARG A 180 -12.23 -16.40 12.28
C ARG A 180 -10.89 -16.99 12.67
N GLU A 181 -10.89 -18.25 13.10
CA GLU A 181 -9.67 -18.98 13.46
C GLU A 181 -8.75 -19.16 12.24
N LEU A 182 -9.29 -19.53 11.08
CA LEU A 182 -8.55 -19.57 9.82
C LEU A 182 -7.90 -18.22 9.50
N PHE A 183 -8.67 -17.13 9.53
CA PHE A 183 -8.12 -15.79 9.25
C PHE A 183 -7.08 -15.34 10.28
N SER A 184 -7.22 -15.76 11.54
CA SER A 184 -6.20 -15.54 12.57
C SER A 184 -4.90 -16.28 12.25
N GLU A 185 -5.00 -17.50 11.72
CA GLU A 185 -3.84 -18.28 11.28
C GLU A 185 -3.18 -17.68 10.03
N CYS A 186 -3.99 -17.29 9.03
CA CYS A 186 -3.50 -16.56 7.84
C CYS A 186 -2.73 -15.30 8.25
N ARG A 187 -3.27 -14.52 9.21
CA ARG A 187 -2.60 -13.35 9.76
C ARG A 187 -1.28 -13.72 10.45
N ALA A 188 -1.28 -14.75 11.30
CA ALA A 188 -0.08 -15.16 12.03
C ALA A 188 1.04 -15.63 11.09
N GLU A 189 0.73 -16.38 10.03
CA GLU A 189 1.71 -16.81 9.03
C GLU A 189 2.20 -15.62 8.18
N TYR A 190 1.29 -14.74 7.76
CA TYR A 190 1.64 -13.55 7.00
C TYR A 190 2.56 -12.61 7.79
N LEU A 191 2.29 -12.39 9.08
CA LEU A 191 3.13 -11.58 9.95
C LEU A 191 4.55 -12.15 10.09
N LYS A 192 4.74 -13.47 9.99
CA LYS A 192 6.09 -14.08 9.96
C LYS A 192 6.83 -13.75 8.66
N LEU A 193 6.13 -13.69 7.53
CA LEU A 193 6.72 -13.37 6.21
C LEU A 193 7.08 -11.90 6.04
N VAL A 194 6.32 -11.02 6.70
CA VAL A 194 6.54 -9.56 6.70
C VAL A 194 7.40 -9.12 7.89
N LYS A 195 7.72 -10.03 8.83
CA LYS A 195 8.65 -9.76 9.91
C LYS A 195 9.98 -9.26 9.32
N ASN A 196 10.51 -8.20 9.92
CA ASN A 196 11.71 -7.50 9.47
C ASN A 196 11.62 -6.84 8.09
N LYS A 197 10.41 -6.58 7.59
CA LYS A 197 10.19 -5.78 6.39
C LYS A 197 9.41 -4.51 6.72
N THR A 198 9.65 -3.48 5.93
CA THR A 198 8.88 -2.23 5.90
C THR A 198 8.20 -2.15 4.53
N SER A 199 6.88 -2.01 4.51
CA SER A 199 6.16 -1.79 3.25
C SER A 199 6.29 -0.32 2.85
N VAL A 200 6.62 -0.10 1.58
CA VAL A 200 6.69 1.22 0.98
C VAL A 200 5.50 1.38 0.04
N PHE A 201 4.68 2.37 0.34
CA PHE A 201 3.53 2.77 -0.45
C PHE A 201 3.85 4.06 -1.19
N GLU A 202 3.51 4.09 -2.47
CA GLU A 202 3.57 5.29 -3.30
C GLU A 202 2.18 5.50 -3.91
N HIS A 203 1.82 6.75 -4.18
CA HIS A 203 0.54 7.04 -4.81
C HIS A 203 0.63 6.86 -6.33
N ARG A 204 -0.32 6.13 -6.90
CA ARG A 204 -0.51 5.99 -8.36
C ARG A 204 -1.99 6.06 -8.67
N ASP A 205 -2.35 6.74 -9.75
CA ASP A 205 -3.74 6.93 -10.16
C ASP A 205 -4.63 7.44 -9.02
N ARG A 206 -4.11 8.36 -8.19
CA ARG A 206 -4.79 8.98 -7.05
C ARG A 206 -5.18 8.01 -5.92
N SER A 207 -4.49 6.88 -5.80
CA SER A 207 -4.69 5.92 -4.70
C SER A 207 -3.35 5.38 -4.20
N TRP A 208 -3.30 4.94 -2.94
CA TRP A 208 -2.10 4.31 -2.40
C TRP A 208 -1.89 2.91 -2.96
N LYS A 209 -0.68 2.64 -3.45
CA LYS A 209 -0.27 1.32 -3.92
C LYS A 209 1.02 0.91 -3.24
N LYS A 210 1.07 -0.33 -2.76
CA LYS A 210 2.29 -0.94 -2.23
C LYS A 210 3.26 -1.14 -3.40
N THR A 211 4.33 -0.35 -3.46
CA THR A 211 5.34 -0.44 -4.53
C THR A 211 6.37 -1.53 -4.23
N ARG A 212 6.85 -1.60 -2.98
CA ARG A 212 7.90 -2.53 -2.57
C ARG A 212 7.81 -2.87 -1.08
N ALA A 213 8.33 -4.03 -0.71
CA ALA A 213 8.68 -4.34 0.68
C ALA A 213 10.20 -4.38 0.75
N ILE A 214 10.78 -3.62 1.67
CA ILE A 214 12.23 -3.56 1.89
C ILE A 214 12.55 -4.17 3.25
N ASN A 215 13.73 -4.78 3.40
CA ASN A 215 14.19 -5.19 4.71
C ASN A 215 14.35 -3.95 5.61
N LYS A 216 14.02 -4.09 6.88
CA LYS A 216 14.20 -3.03 7.87
C LYS A 216 15.67 -2.63 7.87
N ARG A 217 15.93 -1.36 7.54
CA ARG A 217 17.27 -0.79 7.57
C ARG A 217 17.60 -0.43 9.02
N PRO A 218 18.65 -1.03 9.64
CA PRO A 218 19.04 -0.65 11.00
C PRO A 218 19.41 0.84 11.06
N LEU A 219 19.02 1.52 12.13
CA LEU A 219 19.31 2.96 12.33
C LEU A 219 20.80 3.27 12.30
N ASP A 220 21.64 2.32 12.68
CA ASP A 220 23.10 2.46 12.73
C ASP A 220 23.74 2.57 11.35
N THR A 221 23.06 2.08 10.30
CA THR A 221 23.51 2.22 8.90
C THR A 221 23.33 3.65 8.35
N VAL A 222 22.64 4.52 9.09
CA VAL A 222 22.57 5.95 8.78
C VAL A 222 23.47 6.67 9.78
N ILE A 223 24.63 7.09 9.28
CA ILE A 223 25.65 7.74 10.10
C ILE A 223 25.38 9.24 10.12
N LEU A 224 24.96 9.73 11.28
CA LEU A 224 24.79 11.14 11.58
C LEU A 224 25.19 11.42 13.03
N ASP A 225 25.04 12.66 13.48
CA ASP A 225 25.19 13.00 14.90
C ASP A 225 24.31 12.10 15.78
N GLU A 226 24.94 11.31 16.65
CA GLU A 226 24.25 10.30 17.47
C GLU A 226 23.29 10.93 18.47
N GLN A 227 23.63 12.10 19.02
CA GLN A 227 22.78 12.78 19.99
C GLN A 227 21.49 13.25 19.31
N LYS A 228 21.62 13.86 18.13
CA LYS A 228 20.47 14.31 17.34
C LYS A 228 19.64 13.14 16.82
N LYS A 229 20.29 12.06 16.35
CA LYS A 229 19.61 10.82 15.89
C LYS A 229 18.78 10.21 17.01
N LYS A 230 19.40 10.03 18.19
CA LYS A 230 18.77 9.43 19.36
C LYS A 230 17.60 10.27 19.85
N ALA A 231 17.78 11.59 19.97
CA ALA A 231 16.70 12.50 20.37
C ALA A 231 15.50 12.42 19.42
N LEU A 232 15.72 12.39 18.10
CA LEU A 232 14.64 12.24 17.12
C LEU A 232 13.89 10.91 17.27
N VAL A 233 14.64 9.80 17.38
CA VAL A 233 14.05 8.46 17.48
C VAL A 233 13.29 8.28 18.79
N GLU A 234 13.82 8.77 19.90
CA GLU A 234 13.14 8.74 21.20
C GLU A 234 11.87 9.58 21.19
N ASP A 235 11.90 10.77 20.60
CA ASP A 235 10.74 11.64 20.48
C ASP A 235 9.61 11.04 19.62
N ILE A 236 9.97 10.35 18.53
CA ILE A 236 9.01 9.60 17.70
C ILE A 236 8.43 8.41 18.46
N LYS A 237 9.27 7.63 19.16
CA LYS A 237 8.79 6.49 19.96
C LYS A 237 7.89 6.93 21.10
N ALA A 238 8.24 8.02 21.79
CA ALA A 238 7.41 8.59 22.84
C ALA A 238 6.07 9.11 22.30
N TYR A 239 6.07 9.71 21.10
CA TYR A 239 4.83 10.10 20.43
C TYR A 239 3.94 8.88 20.17
N LEU A 240 4.49 7.80 19.61
CA LEU A 240 3.76 6.57 19.27
C LEU A 240 3.28 5.76 20.48
N ASP A 241 3.71 6.09 21.69
CA ASP A 241 3.29 5.40 22.90
C ASP A 241 1.76 5.54 23.11
N PRO A 242 1.02 4.43 23.32
CA PRO A 242 -0.42 4.48 23.61
C PRO A 242 -0.80 5.39 24.78
N GLU A 243 0.06 5.52 25.80
CA GLU A 243 -0.18 6.42 26.92
C GLU A 243 -0.15 7.89 26.49
N THR A 244 0.78 8.24 25.60
CA THR A 244 0.88 9.57 25.01
C THR A 244 -0.38 9.88 24.19
N GLN A 245 -0.84 8.96 23.36
CA GLN A 245 -2.11 9.13 22.64
C GLN A 245 -3.28 9.43 23.60
N GLY A 246 -3.38 8.71 24.71
CA GLY A 246 -4.38 8.96 25.74
C GLY A 246 -4.22 10.33 26.42
N TRP A 247 -2.98 10.78 26.63
CA TRP A 247 -2.66 12.09 27.20
C TRP A 247 -3.13 13.25 26.31
N TYR A 248 -2.93 13.13 24.99
CA TYR A 248 -3.41 14.10 23.99
C TYR A 248 -4.94 14.16 23.98
N SER A 249 -5.58 12.99 23.90
CA SER A 249 -7.05 12.88 23.87
C SER A 249 -7.72 13.50 25.09
N ARG A 250 -7.22 13.23 26.31
CA ARG A 250 -7.77 13.80 27.56
C ARG A 250 -7.66 15.32 27.64
N ARG A 251 -6.77 15.94 26.86
CA ARG A 251 -6.56 17.40 26.83
C ARG A 251 -7.21 18.07 25.62
N GLY A 252 -7.87 17.32 24.74
CA GLY A 252 -8.43 17.86 23.51
C GLY A 252 -7.37 18.41 22.55
N ILE A 253 -6.12 17.96 22.67
CA ILE A 253 -5.03 18.37 21.77
C ILE A 253 -5.03 17.39 20.58
N PRO A 254 -5.06 17.88 19.33
CA PRO A 254 -4.95 17.03 18.15
C PRO A 254 -3.72 16.11 18.21
N TYR A 255 -3.92 14.81 18.03
CA TYR A 255 -2.82 13.83 18.12
C TYR A 255 -2.06 13.77 16.79
N ARG A 256 -1.20 14.76 16.60
CA ARG A 256 -0.39 14.98 15.39
C ARG A 256 1.00 15.43 15.81
N LYS A 257 2.01 15.01 15.04
CA LYS A 257 3.37 15.47 15.22
C LYS A 257 4.13 15.46 13.89
N GLY A 258 4.76 16.58 13.58
CA GLY A 258 5.50 16.76 12.33
C GLY A 258 6.99 16.99 12.54
N TYR A 259 7.78 16.38 11.66
CA TYR A 259 9.24 16.43 11.68
C TYR A 259 9.75 16.99 10.36
N LEU A 260 10.68 17.93 10.42
CA LEU A 260 11.35 18.49 9.25
C LEU A 260 12.82 18.07 9.22
N LEU A 261 13.20 17.29 8.21
CA LEU A 261 14.60 16.93 7.93
C LEU A 261 15.12 17.83 6.81
N TYR A 262 16.14 18.65 7.09
CA TYR A 262 16.65 19.61 6.12
C TYR A 262 18.17 19.61 6.02
N GLY A 263 18.70 20.04 4.87
CA GLY A 263 20.14 20.15 4.64
C GLY A 263 20.52 19.74 3.22
N PRO A 264 21.81 19.77 2.85
CA PRO A 264 22.27 19.52 1.48
C PRO A 264 21.80 18.17 0.90
N PRO A 265 21.75 18.02 -0.44
CA PRO A 265 21.48 16.73 -1.05
C PRO A 265 22.55 15.70 -0.66
N GLY A 266 22.17 14.42 -0.57
CA GLY A 266 23.11 13.34 -0.23
C GLY A 266 23.48 13.20 1.24
N THR A 267 22.83 13.92 2.16
CA THR A 267 23.10 13.81 3.62
C THR A 267 22.28 12.72 4.34
N GLY A 268 21.44 11.98 3.61
CA GLY A 268 20.73 10.81 4.16
C GLY A 268 19.31 11.06 4.67
N LYS A 269 18.68 12.20 4.35
CA LYS A 269 17.30 12.56 4.77
C LYS A 269 16.28 11.44 4.54
N SER A 270 16.08 11.01 3.29
CA SER A 270 15.14 9.93 2.95
C SER A 270 15.57 8.57 3.53
N SER A 271 16.88 8.32 3.62
CA SER A 271 17.42 7.10 4.23
C SER A 271 17.11 7.02 5.73
N LEU A 272 17.16 8.15 6.44
CA LEU A 272 16.80 8.25 7.85
C LEU A 272 15.31 7.99 8.04
N SER A 273 14.43 8.60 7.22
CA SER A 273 12.98 8.36 7.27
C SER A 273 12.61 6.88 7.11
N LEU A 274 13.24 6.19 6.15
CA LEU A 274 13.04 4.75 5.94
C LEU A 274 13.51 3.92 7.14
N SER A 275 14.65 4.29 7.74
CA SER A 275 15.21 3.59 8.90
C SER A 275 14.37 3.81 10.16
N ILE A 276 13.80 5.01 10.34
CA ILE A 276 12.86 5.33 11.41
C ILE A 276 11.57 4.49 11.27
N ALA A 277 11.00 4.41 10.08
CA ALA A 277 9.83 3.58 9.82
C ALA A 277 10.11 2.11 10.18
N GLY A 278 11.26 1.58 9.74
CA GLY A 278 11.70 0.24 10.09
C GLY A 278 11.93 0.02 11.60
N ALA A 279 12.52 0.97 12.30
CA ALA A 279 12.80 0.88 13.73
C ALA A 279 11.54 1.01 14.62
N CYS A 280 10.46 1.60 14.08
CA CYS A 280 9.17 1.74 14.76
C CYS A 280 8.13 0.71 14.29
N ASP A 281 8.52 -0.25 13.44
CA ASP A 281 7.63 -1.24 12.84
C ASP A 281 6.41 -0.63 12.13
N LEU A 282 6.66 0.49 11.44
CA LEU A 282 5.67 1.24 10.67
C LEU A 282 5.88 1.05 9.17
N ASP A 283 4.76 1.02 8.44
CA ASP A 283 4.79 1.20 7.00
C ASP A 283 5.00 2.67 6.64
N ILE A 284 5.64 2.92 5.50
CA ILE A 284 5.97 4.25 5.01
C ILE A 284 5.21 4.57 3.73
N TYR A 285 4.59 5.75 3.71
CA TYR A 285 3.81 6.29 2.61
C TYR A 285 4.55 7.49 2.03
N ILE A 286 5.13 7.33 0.85
CA ILE A 286 5.93 8.35 0.19
C ILE A 286 5.02 9.16 -0.73
N LEU A 287 4.89 10.44 -0.41
CA LEU A 287 4.14 11.42 -1.18
C LEU A 287 5.11 12.32 -1.93
N ASN A 288 5.03 12.26 -3.26
CA ASN A 288 5.69 13.21 -4.15
C ASN A 288 4.65 14.24 -4.64
N LEU A 289 4.85 15.51 -4.29
CA LEU A 289 3.90 16.60 -4.58
C LEU A 289 3.93 17.06 -6.04
N SER A 290 4.95 16.69 -6.82
CA SER A 290 5.13 17.18 -8.19
C SER A 290 4.11 16.66 -9.20
N SER A 291 3.45 15.53 -8.91
CA SER A 291 2.52 14.84 -9.83
C SER A 291 1.05 15.03 -9.51
N GLU A 292 0.71 15.72 -8.43
CA GLU A 292 -0.65 15.70 -7.87
C GLU A 292 -1.46 16.98 -8.09
N ASP A 293 -2.78 16.82 -7.96
CA ASP A 293 -3.76 17.91 -7.95
C ASP A 293 -4.34 18.08 -6.51
N ASP A 294 -4.74 19.29 -6.13
CA ASP A 294 -5.27 19.63 -4.79
C ASP A 294 -6.41 18.69 -4.31
N SER A 295 -7.33 18.32 -5.21
CA SER A 295 -8.47 17.45 -4.88
C SER A 295 -8.08 16.00 -4.58
N SER A 296 -6.96 15.54 -5.15
CA SER A 296 -6.47 14.17 -5.00
C SER A 296 -5.74 14.02 -3.67
N LEU A 297 -5.04 15.08 -3.24
CA LEU A 297 -4.29 15.12 -1.99
C LEU A 297 -5.17 14.83 -0.76
N GLY A 298 -6.35 15.46 -0.69
CA GLY A 298 -7.29 15.23 0.41
C GLY A 298 -7.78 13.76 0.48
N LYS A 299 -8.00 13.13 -0.68
CA LYS A 299 -8.37 11.70 -0.75
C LYS A 299 -7.24 10.81 -0.26
N LEU A 300 -6.01 11.05 -0.73
CA LEU A 300 -4.82 10.30 -0.29
C LEU A 300 -4.67 10.34 1.23
N PHE A 301 -4.79 11.51 1.85
CA PHE A 301 -4.70 11.62 3.32
C PHE A 301 -5.89 11.00 4.07
N THR A 302 -7.06 10.89 3.44
CA THR A 302 -8.23 10.21 4.01
C THR A 302 -8.06 8.68 3.98
N GLU A 303 -7.38 8.15 2.96
CA GLU A 303 -7.11 6.72 2.78
C GLU A 303 -5.96 6.18 3.64
N LEU A 304 -5.11 7.06 4.16
CA LEU A 304 -3.96 6.66 4.98
C LEU A 304 -4.41 5.93 6.27
N PRO A 305 -3.66 4.91 6.73
CA PRO A 305 -3.93 4.30 8.03
C PRO A 305 -3.55 5.25 9.17
N LYS A 306 -4.06 4.99 10.39
CA LYS A 306 -3.73 5.82 11.56
C LYS A 306 -2.28 5.61 12.03
N HIS A 307 -1.73 4.41 11.91
CA HIS A 307 -0.41 4.05 12.46
C HIS A 307 0.61 3.84 11.33
N CYS A 308 1.09 4.94 10.75
CA CYS A 308 2.10 4.91 9.69
C CYS A 308 3.00 6.15 9.69
N VAL A 309 4.09 6.07 8.92
CA VAL A 309 4.93 7.22 8.56
C VAL A 309 4.49 7.77 7.21
N VAL A 310 4.22 9.06 7.15
CA VAL A 310 4.01 9.79 5.90
C VAL A 310 5.28 10.57 5.60
N LEU A 311 5.92 10.27 4.48
CA LEU A 311 7.11 10.96 3.99
C LEU A 311 6.70 11.89 2.85
N VAL A 312 6.84 13.20 3.06
CA VAL A 312 6.67 14.21 2.00
C VAL A 312 8.06 14.62 1.54
N GLU A 313 8.44 14.19 0.34
CA GLU A 313 9.77 14.48 -0.21
C GLU A 313 9.82 15.83 -0.95
N ASP A 314 10.96 16.51 -0.82
CA ASP A 314 11.33 17.72 -1.57
C ASP A 314 10.24 18.80 -1.57
N ILE A 315 9.77 19.19 -0.38
CA ILE A 315 8.66 20.13 -0.23
C ILE A 315 8.97 21.54 -0.80
N ASP A 316 10.25 21.90 -0.93
CA ASP A 316 10.69 23.15 -1.57
C ASP A 316 10.49 23.17 -3.10
N ALA A 317 10.35 22.01 -3.73
CA ALA A 317 10.10 21.94 -5.18
C ALA A 317 8.71 22.51 -5.57
N VAL A 318 7.76 22.53 -4.63
CA VAL A 318 6.41 23.07 -4.86
C VAL A 318 6.47 24.60 -5.02
N ASP A 319 7.22 25.30 -4.17
CA ASP A 319 7.30 26.76 -4.16
C ASP A 319 8.01 27.32 -5.41
N ALA A 320 9.08 26.65 -5.85
CA ALA A 320 9.82 27.00 -7.07
C ALA A 320 8.96 26.93 -8.35
N THR A 321 7.86 26.18 -8.34
CA THR A 321 6.95 26.09 -9.48
C THR A 321 5.85 27.15 -9.46
N GLN A 322 5.46 27.65 -8.29
CA GLN A 322 4.51 28.76 -8.16
C GLN A 322 5.14 30.10 -8.57
N SER A 323 6.41 30.33 -8.21
CA SER A 323 7.14 31.54 -8.62
C SER A 323 7.33 31.62 -10.15
N ARG A 324 7.53 30.49 -10.84
CA ARG A 324 7.57 30.43 -12.32
C ARG A 324 6.22 30.69 -12.99
N GLN A 325 5.10 30.33 -12.35
CA GLN A 325 3.77 30.64 -12.87
C GLN A 325 3.36 32.10 -12.64
N HIS A 326 3.88 32.76 -11.60
CA HIS A 326 3.57 34.16 -11.31
C HIS A 326 4.43 35.18 -12.11
N GLY A 327 5.52 34.73 -12.75
CA GLY A 327 6.41 35.57 -13.55
C GLY A 327 5.91 35.96 -14.95
N THR A 328 4.80 35.40 -15.44
CA THR A 328 4.12 35.89 -16.65
C THR A 328 3.08 36.94 -16.26
N VAL A 329 3.58 38.15 -15.96
CA VAL A 329 2.73 39.35 -15.94
C VAL A 329 2.09 39.47 -17.31
N LYS A 330 0.77 39.28 -17.36
CA LYS A 330 -0.05 39.57 -18.53
C LYS A 330 -0.03 41.08 -18.76
N THR A 331 0.81 41.53 -19.68
CA THR A 331 0.63 42.82 -20.37
C THR A 331 0.24 42.55 -21.81
N GLY A 332 -0.89 43.11 -22.24
CA GLY A 332 -1.27 43.23 -23.65
C GLY A 332 -2.50 42.44 -24.05
N GLN A 333 -3.53 43.16 -24.48
CA GLN A 333 -4.72 42.67 -25.19
C GLN A 333 -4.32 41.89 -26.45
N ASP A 334 -5.04 40.82 -26.75
CA ASP A 334 -5.79 40.73 -28.01
C ASP A 334 -6.77 39.55 -27.99
N GLU A 335 -7.97 39.84 -28.47
CA GLU A 335 -9.08 38.91 -28.60
C GLU A 335 -8.93 38.02 -29.84
N THR A 336 -9.66 36.90 -29.81
CA THR A 336 -10.02 35.99 -30.91
C THR A 336 -9.04 34.86 -31.26
N GLY A 337 -9.48 33.61 -31.03
CA GLY A 337 -8.92 32.44 -31.71
C GLY A 337 -8.81 31.16 -30.88
N SER A 338 -9.79 30.26 -31.05
CA SER A 338 -9.70 28.80 -30.87
C SER A 338 -9.37 28.23 -29.48
N SER A 339 -10.44 27.80 -28.80
CA SER A 339 -10.43 27.01 -27.58
C SER A 339 -9.92 25.57 -27.81
N THR A 340 -8.61 25.39 -27.88
CA THR A 340 -7.99 24.09 -27.57
C THR A 340 -7.64 24.13 -26.08
N MET A 341 -8.53 23.60 -25.24
CA MET A 341 -8.34 23.40 -23.80
C MET A 341 -7.15 22.46 -23.54
N GLY A 342 -5.93 23.00 -23.59
CA GLY A 342 -4.79 22.40 -22.91
C GLY A 342 -5.07 22.45 -21.42
N LYS A 343 -5.40 21.30 -20.81
CA LYS A 343 -5.52 21.18 -19.36
C LYS A 343 -4.19 21.63 -18.74
N SER A 344 -4.14 22.87 -18.27
CA SER A 344 -3.12 23.30 -17.33
C SER A 344 -3.24 22.37 -16.13
N GLN A 345 -2.31 21.42 -16.00
CA GLN A 345 -2.22 20.56 -14.83
C GLN A 345 -1.99 21.48 -13.63
N ARG A 346 -3.04 21.73 -12.85
CA ARG A 346 -2.97 22.50 -11.62
C ARG A 346 -2.22 21.65 -10.60
N ARG A 347 -0.91 21.83 -10.58
CA ARG A 347 -0.02 21.23 -9.58
C ARG A 347 -0.45 21.65 -8.17
N VAL A 348 -0.20 20.76 -7.20
CA VAL A 348 -0.54 20.99 -5.80
C VAL A 348 -0.07 22.37 -5.32
N SER A 349 -0.98 23.13 -4.71
CA SER A 349 -0.62 24.35 -4.01
C SER A 349 -0.11 24.04 -2.60
N LEU A 350 0.87 24.79 -2.10
CA LEU A 350 1.31 24.66 -0.71
C LEU A 350 0.12 24.81 0.26
N SER A 351 -0.80 25.73 -0.04
CA SER A 351 -2.06 25.92 0.68
C SER A 351 -2.92 24.65 0.78
N ALA A 352 -2.98 23.83 -0.29
CA ALA A 352 -3.72 22.57 -0.25
C ALA A 352 -3.06 21.55 0.69
N LEU A 353 -1.72 21.47 0.70
CA LEU A 353 -1.00 20.66 1.67
C LEU A 353 -1.26 21.14 3.10
N LEU A 354 -1.19 22.45 3.35
CA LEU A 354 -1.46 23.04 4.66
C LEU A 354 -2.87 22.73 5.18
N ASN A 355 -3.87 22.79 4.29
CA ASN A 355 -5.26 22.46 4.62
C ASN A 355 -5.43 20.98 4.95
N VAL A 356 -4.64 20.09 4.34
CA VAL A 356 -4.71 18.66 4.61
C VAL A 356 -3.96 18.28 5.90
N LEU A 357 -2.88 18.97 6.24
CA LEU A 357 -2.13 18.74 7.49
C LEU A 357 -2.88 19.25 8.73
N ASP A 358 -3.54 20.41 8.61
CA ASP A 358 -4.04 21.16 9.77
C ASP A 358 -5.54 21.52 9.65
N GLY A 359 -6.23 20.96 8.67
CA GLY A 359 -7.66 21.17 8.50
C GLY A 359 -8.47 20.57 9.65
N VAL A 360 -9.64 21.15 9.91
CA VAL A 360 -10.62 20.69 10.91
C VAL A 360 -11.09 19.24 10.69
N GLY A 361 -10.96 18.71 9.47
CA GLY A 361 -11.27 17.33 9.12
C GLY A 361 -10.06 16.42 8.94
N SER A 362 -8.85 16.87 9.29
CA SER A 362 -7.62 16.09 9.08
C SER A 362 -7.50 14.96 10.10
N GLN A 363 -7.06 13.80 9.60
CA GLN A 363 -6.99 12.56 10.37
C GLN A 363 -5.70 12.50 11.22
N GLU A 364 -5.83 11.89 12.40
CA GLU A 364 -4.81 11.89 13.45
C GLU A 364 -4.13 10.53 13.62
N GLY A 365 -3.02 10.50 14.37
CA GLY A 365 -2.32 9.27 14.76
C GLY A 365 -1.05 8.95 14.00
N ARG A 366 -0.70 9.76 13.00
CA ARG A 366 0.41 9.48 12.06
C ARG A 366 1.67 10.24 12.43
N VAL A 367 2.81 9.73 11.98
CA VAL A 367 4.10 10.43 12.02
C VAL A 367 4.31 11.08 10.66
N LEU A 368 4.39 12.41 10.62
CA LEU A 368 4.68 13.16 9.39
C LEU A 368 6.15 13.54 9.34
N ILE A 369 6.88 13.10 8.31
CA ILE A 369 8.26 13.50 8.05
C ILE A 369 8.29 14.25 6.71
N MET A 370 8.81 15.47 6.74
CA MET A 370 9.03 16.30 5.55
C MET A 370 10.53 16.43 5.30
N THR A 371 10.95 16.34 4.04
CA THR A 371 12.34 16.56 3.65
C THR A 371 12.48 17.77 2.74
N THR A 372 13.54 18.54 2.92
CA THR A 372 13.89 19.66 2.02
C THR A 372 15.39 19.82 1.89
N ASN A 373 15.84 20.31 0.74
CA ASN A 373 17.24 20.73 0.56
C ASN A 373 17.46 22.21 0.94
N HIS A 374 16.38 23.00 0.98
CA HIS A 374 16.40 24.46 1.10
C HIS A 374 15.36 24.93 2.12
N ALA A 375 15.68 24.83 3.42
CA ALA A 375 14.78 25.23 4.49
C ALA A 375 14.41 26.72 4.43
N GLU A 376 15.28 27.55 3.87
CA GLU A 376 15.10 28.99 3.66
C GLU A 376 14.01 29.33 2.63
N ARG A 377 13.62 28.38 1.78
CA ARG A 377 12.56 28.56 0.77
C ARG A 377 11.18 28.14 1.28
N LEU A 378 11.09 27.60 2.49
CA LEU A 378 9.82 27.13 3.03
C LEU A 378 9.01 28.28 3.63
N ASP A 379 7.72 28.29 3.34
CA ASP A 379 6.76 29.20 3.95
C ASP A 379 6.77 29.05 5.48
N ALA A 380 6.87 30.18 6.19
CA ALA A 380 6.77 30.24 7.65
C ALA A 380 5.48 29.58 8.18
N ALA A 381 4.39 29.62 7.41
CA ALA A 381 3.14 28.97 7.75
C ALA A 381 3.27 27.43 7.83
N LEU A 382 4.13 26.81 7.00
CA LEU A 382 4.34 25.36 7.02
C LEU A 382 5.11 24.91 8.26
N ILE A 383 6.12 25.68 8.66
CA ILE A 383 7.05 25.32 9.73
C ILE A 383 6.62 25.78 11.13
N ARG A 384 5.37 26.20 11.29
CA ARG A 384 4.81 26.63 12.57
C ARG A 384 4.59 25.46 13.53
N PRO A 385 4.68 25.67 14.86
CA PRO A 385 4.34 24.65 15.85
C PRO A 385 2.93 24.08 15.63
N GLY A 386 2.75 22.77 15.81
CA GLY A 386 1.54 22.03 15.46
C GLY A 386 1.54 21.45 14.04
N ARG A 387 2.41 21.96 13.14
CA ARG A 387 2.69 21.37 11.82
C ARG A 387 4.09 20.77 11.75
N VAL A 388 5.07 21.50 12.26
CA VAL A 388 6.45 21.05 12.44
C VAL A 388 6.85 21.31 13.88
N ASP A 389 6.96 20.25 14.65
CA ASP A 389 7.26 20.29 16.08
C ASP A 389 8.76 20.10 16.34
N MET A 390 9.44 19.36 15.46
CA MET A 390 10.89 19.13 15.55
C MET A 390 11.56 19.34 14.19
N LYS A 391 12.69 20.04 14.20
CA LYS A 391 13.52 20.30 13.02
C LYS A 391 14.89 19.65 13.22
N LEU A 392 15.34 18.86 12.25
CA LEU A 392 16.64 18.22 12.26
C LEU A 392 17.44 18.64 11.02
N GLU A 393 18.57 19.29 11.26
CA GLU A 393 19.55 19.60 10.23
C GLU A 393 20.50 18.41 9.99
N LEU A 394 20.53 17.92 8.75
CA LEU A 394 21.48 16.94 8.25
C LEU A 394 22.51 17.67 7.38
N GLY A 395 23.58 18.13 8.02
CA GLY A 395 24.69 18.84 7.39
C GLY A 395 25.71 17.92 6.69
N CYS A 396 26.76 18.54 6.16
CA CYS A 396 27.91 17.84 5.62
C CYS A 396 28.69 17.10 6.71
N THR A 397 29.58 16.20 6.31
CA THR A 397 30.32 15.35 7.23
C THR A 397 31.31 16.13 8.08
N ASN A 398 31.53 15.67 9.30
CA ASN A 398 32.63 16.11 10.16
C ASN A 398 33.63 14.96 10.32
N GLN A 399 34.73 15.19 11.04
CA GLN A 399 35.76 14.17 11.28
C GLN A 399 35.19 12.89 11.89
N ASP A 400 34.27 13.03 12.85
CA ASP A 400 33.63 11.90 13.53
C ASP A 400 32.76 11.07 12.57
N ILE A 401 31.93 11.72 11.75
CA ILE A 401 31.11 11.07 10.72
C ILE A 401 32.01 10.40 9.67
N ASN A 402 33.09 11.06 9.24
CA ASN A 402 34.05 10.48 8.28
C ASN A 402 34.72 9.22 8.83
N ALA A 403 35.14 9.24 10.10
CA ALA A 403 35.67 8.08 10.79
C ALA A 403 34.63 6.95 10.85
N ARG A 404 33.39 7.24 11.25
CA ARG A 404 32.31 6.25 11.32
C ARG A 404 31.93 5.68 9.94
N LEU A 405 31.95 6.50 8.89
CA LEU A 405 31.74 6.05 7.50
C LEU A 405 32.84 5.07 7.06
N PHE A 406 34.09 5.35 7.44
CA PHE A 406 35.22 4.45 7.20
C PHE A 406 35.04 3.14 7.96
N CYS A 407 34.70 3.18 9.26
CA CYS A 407 34.43 1.99 10.06
C CYS A 407 33.32 1.15 9.46
N ALA A 408 32.19 1.77 9.10
CA ALA A 408 31.05 1.05 8.53
C ALA A 408 31.38 0.38 7.20
N MET A 409 32.34 0.89 6.43
CA MET A 409 32.77 0.29 5.16
C MET A 409 33.76 -0.87 5.36
N PHE A 410 34.69 -0.77 6.32
CA PHE A 410 35.85 -1.66 6.39
C PHE A 410 35.96 -2.51 7.67
N MET A 411 35.21 -2.19 8.73
CA MET A 411 35.32 -2.85 10.03
C MET A 411 34.14 -3.80 10.35
N HIS A 412 33.14 -3.90 9.48
CA HIS A 412 32.06 -4.89 9.60
C HIS A 412 32.23 -5.99 8.53
N ASP A 413 32.77 -7.14 8.95
CA ASP A 413 32.63 -8.48 8.37
C ASP A 413 33.67 -9.36 9.07
N ASP A 414 33.24 -10.25 9.97
CA ASP A 414 34.15 -11.15 10.71
C ASP A 414 34.70 -12.30 9.84
N THR A 415 34.30 -12.41 8.58
CA THR A 415 34.78 -13.48 7.68
C THR A 415 34.87 -13.04 6.22
N LEU A 416 36.09 -12.94 5.69
CA LEU A 416 36.31 -12.99 4.25
C LEU A 416 36.13 -14.44 3.75
N PRO A 417 35.42 -14.68 2.63
CA PRO A 417 35.24 -16.03 2.07
C PRO A 417 36.55 -16.74 1.66
N ASP A 418 37.63 -15.97 1.50
CA ASP A 418 38.90 -16.40 0.90
C ASP A 418 40.01 -16.67 1.93
N GLY A 419 39.70 -16.65 3.23
CA GLY A 419 40.68 -16.97 4.29
C GLY A 419 41.87 -16.00 4.42
N SER A 420 41.89 -14.89 3.68
CA SER A 420 42.89 -13.83 3.85
C SER A 420 42.65 -13.07 5.16
N GLN A 421 43.72 -12.87 5.94
CA GLN A 421 43.68 -12.03 7.14
C GLN A 421 43.39 -10.59 6.73
N ARG A 422 42.26 -10.02 7.20
CA ARG A 422 42.03 -8.57 7.14
C ARG A 422 43.11 -7.86 7.94
N ALA A 423 43.45 -6.64 7.53
CA ALA A 423 44.37 -5.78 8.24
C ALA A 423 44.03 -5.73 9.74
N ASP A 424 45.05 -5.83 10.57
CA ASP A 424 44.96 -5.74 12.03
C ASP A 424 44.06 -4.58 12.47
N GLU A 425 43.21 -4.79 13.49
CA GLU A 425 42.19 -3.83 13.91
C GLU A 425 42.81 -2.49 14.30
N ASP A 426 43.99 -2.53 14.94
CA ASP A 426 44.76 -1.33 15.28
C ASP A 426 45.26 -0.59 14.05
N THR A 427 45.60 -1.32 12.98
CA THR A 427 45.98 -0.71 11.69
C THR A 427 44.77 -0.02 11.06
N LEU A 428 43.59 -0.64 11.08
CA LEU A 428 42.35 -0.03 10.57
C LEU A 428 41.96 1.23 11.37
N ARG A 429 42.13 1.23 12.69
CA ARG A 429 41.89 2.40 13.55
C ARG A 429 42.84 3.57 13.24
N LYS A 430 44.11 3.28 12.94
CA LYS A 430 45.08 4.29 12.47
C LYS A 430 44.66 4.89 11.12
N LEU A 431 44.33 4.04 10.16
CA LEU A 431 43.85 4.46 8.82
C LEU A 431 42.55 5.27 8.90
N MET A 432 41.62 4.89 9.77
CA MET A 432 40.39 5.63 10.03
C MET A 432 40.70 7.06 10.50
N THR A 433 41.60 7.21 11.47
CA THR A 433 41.98 8.51 12.02
C THR A 433 42.66 9.37 10.95
N GLU A 434 43.55 8.77 10.16
CA GLU A 434 44.22 9.43 9.05
C GLU A 434 43.22 9.88 7.98
N PHE A 435 42.33 8.99 7.53
CA PHE A 435 41.26 9.29 6.57
C PHE A 435 40.41 10.47 7.04
N ALA A 436 39.91 10.39 8.27
CA ALA A 436 39.06 11.43 8.85
C ALA A 436 39.76 12.78 8.89
N SER A 437 41.09 12.81 9.08
CA SER A 437 41.88 14.04 9.08
C SER A 437 42.09 14.65 7.69
N LYS A 438 42.13 13.82 6.63
CA LYS A 438 42.31 14.26 5.23
C LYS A 438 41.04 14.87 4.62
N ILE A 439 39.86 14.46 5.09
CA ILE A 439 38.58 14.99 4.60
C ILE A 439 38.23 16.30 5.35
N PRO A 440 38.04 17.43 4.64
CA PRO A 440 37.70 18.70 5.27
C PRO A 440 36.31 18.66 5.92
N LYS A 441 36.18 19.34 7.05
CA LYS A 441 34.93 19.42 7.83
C LYS A 441 33.87 20.22 7.07
N GLN A 442 32.63 19.75 7.12
CA GLN A 442 31.42 20.44 6.66
C GLN A 442 31.40 20.80 5.15
N GLU A 443 32.17 20.10 4.32
CA GLU A 443 32.24 20.39 2.87
C GLU A 443 31.59 19.32 1.99
N PHE A 444 31.73 18.05 2.37
CA PHE A 444 31.24 16.91 1.61
C PHE A 444 30.05 16.24 2.29
N SER A 445 29.10 15.75 1.51
CA SER A 445 27.96 14.99 2.03
C SER A 445 28.38 13.56 2.37
N ALA A 446 27.59 12.89 3.22
CA ALA A 446 27.84 11.49 3.56
C ALA A 446 27.81 10.58 2.32
N ALA A 447 26.92 10.85 1.36
CA ALA A 447 26.84 10.10 0.10
C ALA A 447 28.10 10.27 -0.76
N GLU A 448 28.70 11.46 -0.82
CA GLU A 448 29.94 11.70 -1.57
C GLU A 448 31.11 10.91 -0.98
N VAL A 449 31.30 11.01 0.34
CA VAL A 449 32.34 10.27 1.06
C VAL A 449 32.13 8.77 0.93
N GLN A 450 30.89 8.29 1.12
CA GLN A 450 30.55 6.88 0.96
C GLN A 450 30.82 6.39 -0.48
N SER A 451 30.45 7.17 -1.49
CA SER A 451 30.70 6.83 -2.89
C SER A 451 32.20 6.74 -3.22
N PHE A 452 33.04 7.57 -2.59
CA PHE A 452 34.49 7.46 -2.70
C PHE A 452 35.00 6.16 -2.06
N LEU A 453 34.61 5.89 -0.81
CA LEU A 453 35.02 4.68 -0.08
C LEU A 453 34.59 3.39 -0.81
N MET A 454 33.43 3.41 -1.49
CA MET A 454 32.95 2.30 -2.31
C MET A 454 33.81 1.97 -3.54
N GLN A 455 34.71 2.86 -3.97
CA GLN A 455 35.66 2.56 -5.05
C GLN A 455 36.82 1.67 -4.55
N TYR A 456 37.06 1.67 -3.24
CA TYR A 456 38.17 0.98 -2.59
C TYR A 456 37.71 -0.10 -1.60
N LYS A 457 36.58 -0.78 -1.88
CA LYS A 457 35.88 -1.72 -0.96
C LYS A 457 36.79 -2.73 -0.23
N ARG A 458 37.89 -3.15 -0.85
CA ARG A 458 38.82 -4.17 -0.32
C ARG A 458 40.18 -3.61 0.08
N SER A 459 40.41 -2.32 -0.12
CA SER A 459 41.74 -1.69 -0.02
C SER A 459 41.67 -0.41 0.80
N PRO A 460 41.54 -0.50 2.14
CA PRO A 460 41.41 0.68 3.01
C PRO A 460 42.63 1.62 2.93
N HIS A 461 43.84 1.07 2.77
CA HIS A 461 45.07 1.84 2.58
C HIS A 461 45.00 2.74 1.34
N MET A 462 44.56 2.19 0.20
CA MET A 462 44.39 2.96 -1.04
C MET A 462 43.35 4.07 -0.90
N ALA A 463 42.28 3.86 -0.12
CA ALA A 463 41.30 4.90 0.15
C ALA A 463 41.93 6.09 0.90
N VAL A 464 42.82 5.82 1.84
CA VAL A 464 43.53 6.85 2.62
C VAL A 464 44.56 7.61 1.77
N GLU A 465 45.30 6.90 0.92
CA GLU A 465 46.29 7.50 0.01
C GLU A 465 45.64 8.44 -1.00
N ASN A 466 44.53 8.01 -1.62
CA ASN A 466 43.85 8.78 -2.67
C ASN A 466 42.84 9.82 -2.15
N ALA A 467 42.61 9.90 -0.83
CA ALA A 467 41.61 10.79 -0.24
C ALA A 467 41.85 12.27 -0.58
N GLN A 468 43.11 12.73 -0.52
CA GLN A 468 43.45 14.12 -0.75
C GLN A 468 43.26 14.53 -2.23
N GLU A 469 43.64 13.64 -3.15
CA GLU A 469 43.44 13.82 -4.59
C GLU A 469 41.94 13.88 -4.92
N TRP A 470 41.15 12.98 -4.32
CA TRP A 470 39.69 13.00 -4.45
C TRP A 470 39.04 14.30 -3.96
N VAL A 471 39.51 14.86 -2.83
CA VAL A 471 39.03 16.15 -2.32
C VAL A 471 39.28 17.26 -3.35
N VAL A 472 40.46 17.31 -3.96
CA VAL A 472 40.81 18.33 -4.96
C VAL A 472 39.98 18.16 -6.23
N SER A 473 39.91 16.96 -6.80
CA SER A 473 39.16 16.70 -8.03
C SER A 473 37.66 16.96 -7.86
N THR A 474 37.09 16.58 -6.72
CA THR A 474 35.66 16.82 -6.43
C THR A 474 35.36 18.32 -6.24
N ARG A 475 36.28 19.09 -5.63
CA ARG A 475 36.14 20.56 -5.55
C ARG A 475 36.15 21.21 -6.93
N GLU A 476 37.03 20.77 -7.82
CA GLU A 476 37.09 21.27 -9.19
C GLU A 476 35.82 20.95 -9.97
N ALA A 477 35.33 19.71 -9.89
CA ALA A 477 34.07 19.31 -10.50
C ALA A 477 32.89 20.16 -9.99
N LYS A 478 32.79 20.39 -8.67
CA LYS A 478 31.76 21.27 -8.08
C LYS A 478 31.87 22.71 -8.58
N ARG A 479 33.08 23.25 -8.71
CA ARG A 479 33.31 24.60 -9.25
C ARG A 479 32.89 24.70 -10.72
N GLN A 480 33.18 23.68 -11.53
CA GLN A 480 32.76 23.63 -12.93
C GLN A 480 31.24 23.53 -13.07
N MET A 481 30.58 22.67 -12.29
CA MET A 481 29.11 22.57 -12.27
C MET A 481 28.45 23.88 -11.86
N ARG A 482 28.93 24.53 -10.79
CA ARG A 482 28.42 25.85 -10.36
C ARG A 482 28.59 26.92 -11.43
N ARG A 483 29.71 26.89 -12.17
CA ARG A 483 29.92 27.80 -13.31
C ARG A 483 28.92 27.50 -14.42
N ALA A 484 28.73 26.24 -14.79
CA ALA A 484 27.79 25.83 -15.82
C ALA A 484 26.34 26.23 -15.49
N ASP A 485 25.88 26.03 -14.25
CA ASP A 485 24.54 26.45 -13.81
C ASP A 485 24.36 27.98 -13.86
N SER A 486 25.43 28.74 -13.64
CA SER A 486 25.41 30.22 -13.71
C SER A 486 25.26 30.78 -15.14
N TRP A 487 25.58 30.00 -16.19
CA TRP A 487 25.42 30.41 -17.59
C TRP A 487 24.01 30.17 -18.14
N VAL A 488 23.10 29.55 -17.37
CA VAL A 488 21.72 29.21 -17.79
C VAL A 488 20.71 30.34 -17.53
N LEU A 489 21.16 31.55 -17.16
CA LEU A 489 20.33 32.76 -17.24
C LEU A 489 20.32 33.23 -18.70
N PRO A 490 19.16 33.37 -19.38
CA PRO A 490 19.15 33.93 -20.72
C PRO A 490 19.57 35.39 -20.62
N GLU A 491 20.68 35.73 -21.30
CA GLU A 491 20.97 37.09 -21.71
C GLU A 491 19.78 37.59 -22.55
N GLY A 492 18.86 38.30 -21.90
CA GLY A 492 17.97 39.22 -22.58
C GLY A 492 18.83 40.32 -23.16
N GLY A 493 19.29 40.11 -24.39
CA GLY A 493 20.00 41.10 -25.18
C GLY A 493 19.16 42.37 -25.26
N GLY A 494 19.63 43.42 -24.58
CA GLY A 494 19.22 44.78 -24.87
C GLY A 494 19.70 45.12 -26.27
N ILE A 495 18.78 45.16 -27.22
CA ILE A 495 18.99 45.86 -28.48
C ILE A 495 18.64 47.32 -28.21
N LEU A 496 19.68 48.15 -28.21
CA LEU A 496 19.60 49.58 -28.45
C LEU A 496 18.98 49.79 -29.85
N ASP A 497 17.87 50.50 -29.91
CA ASP A 497 17.64 51.66 -30.78
C ASP A 497 16.35 52.38 -30.40
#